data_AF-A0A350CQL2-F1
#
_entry.id   AF-A0A350CQL2-F1
#
_cell.length_a   1.000
_cell.length_b   1.000
_cell.length_c   1.000
_cell.angle_alpha   90.00
_cell.angle_beta   90.00
_cell.angle_gamma   90.00
#
_symmetry.space_group_name_H-M   'P 1'
#
loop_
_entity.id
_entity.type
_entity.pdbx_description
1 polymer ?
#
loop_
_entity_poly.entity_id
_entity_poly.type
_entity_poly.pdbx_seq_one_letter_code
_entity_poly.pdbx_strand_id
1 'polypeptide(L)'
;AASGAAQDAAAAAQAPQPVAPSGPQLEIVDQVIGKGKTAEIGHKVTVNYTGWFFKPLARNQRGRKFDSSLDAGRTPLDFQLGAGQVIKGWEQGVAG
;
A
#
# COMPACT_ATOMS: atom_id res chain seq x y z
N ALA A 1 -34.63 -22.16 -54.26
CA ALA A 1 -33.18 -22.16 -54.46
C ALA A 1 -32.62 -21.02 -53.61
N ALA A 2 -31.99 -21.33 -52.47
CA ALA A 2 -30.52 -21.32 -52.29
C ALA A 2 -29.99 -19.87 -52.30
N SER A 3 -29.25 -19.31 -51.34
CA SER A 3 -28.51 -19.79 -50.16
C SER A 3 -27.96 -18.56 -49.43
N GLY A 4 -27.53 -18.69 -48.17
CA GLY A 4 -26.76 -17.66 -47.45
C GLY A 4 -26.81 -17.86 -45.94
N ALA A 5 -26.29 -18.98 -45.44
CA ALA A 5 -24.97 -19.06 -44.81
C ALA A 5 -24.89 -18.27 -43.49
N ALA A 6 -25.03 -19.03 -42.40
CA ALA A 6 -24.71 -18.63 -41.04
C ALA A 6 -23.24 -18.25 -40.91
N GLN A 7 -22.95 -17.23 -40.10
CA GLN A 7 -21.68 -17.11 -39.40
C GLN A 7 -21.96 -16.69 -37.95
N ASP A 8 -22.12 -17.72 -37.11
CA ASP A 8 -21.71 -17.66 -35.71
C ASP A 8 -20.25 -17.19 -35.67
N ALA A 9 -20.04 -15.99 -35.15
CA ALA A 9 -18.72 -15.50 -34.78
C ALA A 9 -18.69 -15.34 -33.26
N ALA A 10 -18.04 -16.31 -32.62
CA ALA A 10 -17.79 -16.38 -31.21
C ALA A 10 -17.23 -15.06 -30.65
N ALA A 11 -18.00 -14.41 -29.79
CA ALA A 11 -17.47 -13.38 -28.90
C ALA A 11 -16.60 -14.11 -27.86
N ALA A 12 -15.29 -14.11 -28.09
CA ALA A 12 -14.30 -14.65 -27.19
C ALA A 12 -14.51 -14.10 -25.78
N ALA A 13 -14.74 -15.01 -24.83
CA ALA A 13 -14.73 -14.72 -23.41
C ALA A 13 -13.39 -14.08 -23.04
N GLN A 14 -13.39 -12.78 -22.77
CA GLN A 14 -12.22 -12.09 -22.25
C GLN A 14 -11.94 -12.66 -20.85
N ALA A 15 -10.78 -13.30 -20.68
CA ALA A 15 -10.28 -13.69 -19.36
C ALA A 15 -10.29 -12.44 -18.45
N PRO A 16 -10.64 -12.58 -17.15
CA PRO A 16 -10.65 -11.45 -16.24
C PRO A 16 -9.26 -10.82 -16.23
N GLN A 17 -9.15 -9.62 -16.80
CA GLN A 17 -7.98 -8.78 -16.63
C GLN A 17 -7.81 -8.57 -15.13
N PRO A 18 -6.60 -8.71 -14.56
CA PRO A 18 -6.38 -8.36 -13.16
C PRO A 18 -6.82 -6.91 -13.00
N VAL A 19 -7.93 -6.69 -12.29
CA VAL A 19 -8.38 -5.34 -11.97
C VAL A 19 -7.28 -4.72 -11.10
N ALA A 20 -6.48 -3.84 -11.69
CA ALA A 20 -5.53 -3.04 -10.93
C ALA A 20 -6.35 -2.32 -9.84
N PRO A 21 -5.93 -2.35 -8.56
CA PRO A 21 -6.70 -1.76 -7.49
C PRO A 21 -6.85 -0.26 -7.76
N SER A 22 -8.07 0.18 -8.05
CA SER A 22 -8.45 1.58 -8.19
C SER A 22 -8.56 2.23 -6.81
N GLY A 23 -7.40 2.52 -6.22
CA GLY A 23 -7.22 3.22 -4.96
C GLY A 23 -5.86 3.92 -4.93
N PRO A 24 -5.56 4.74 -3.89
CA PRO A 24 -4.23 5.32 -3.76
C PRO A 24 -3.18 4.20 -3.74
N GLN A 25 -2.25 4.26 -4.70
CA GLN A 25 -1.18 3.28 -4.80
C GLN A 25 -0.21 3.47 -3.64
N LEU A 26 0.11 2.39 -2.94
CA LEU A 26 1.14 2.38 -1.91
C LEU A 26 2.51 2.27 -2.60
N GLU A 27 3.37 3.25 -2.34
CA GLU A 27 4.78 3.21 -2.71
C GLU A 27 5.63 3.03 -1.45
N ILE A 28 6.56 2.08 -1.48
CA ILE A 28 7.46 1.76 -0.37
C ILE A 28 8.88 1.99 -0.88
N VAL A 29 9.65 2.80 -0.15
CA VAL A 29 11.03 3.11 -0.50
C VAL A 29 11.91 2.88 0.72
N ASP A 30 12.76 1.86 0.64
CA ASP A 30 13.77 1.61 1.65
C ASP A 30 14.95 2.57 1.50
N GLN A 31 15.10 3.48 2.45
CA GLN A 31 16.26 4.37 2.49
C GLN A 31 17.51 3.65 3.03
N VAL A 32 17.30 2.74 4.00
CA VAL A 32 18.34 1.91 4.61
C VAL A 32 17.73 0.54 4.90
N ILE A 33 18.33 -0.52 4.35
CA ILE A 33 17.86 -1.89 4.56
C ILE A 33 18.29 -2.37 5.96
N GLY A 34 17.31 -2.75 6.78
CA GLY A 34 17.55 -3.35 8.09
C GLY A 34 18.14 -4.76 7.97
N LYS A 35 18.92 -5.18 8.97
CA LYS A 35 19.47 -6.54 9.09
C LYS A 35 18.83 -7.35 10.23
N GLY A 36 17.74 -6.82 10.79
CA GLY A 36 17.03 -7.42 11.91
C GLY A 36 16.11 -8.56 11.48
N LYS A 37 15.36 -9.10 12.44
CA LYS A 37 14.29 -10.06 12.15
C LYS A 37 13.22 -9.38 11.29
N THR A 38 12.76 -10.07 10.26
CA THR A 38 11.60 -9.72 9.42
C THR A 38 10.36 -9.43 10.29
N ALA A 39 9.64 -8.38 9.93
CA ALA A 39 8.36 -8.05 10.56
C ALA A 39 7.26 -8.88 9.89
N GLU A 40 6.68 -9.81 10.64
CA GLU A 40 5.66 -10.74 10.15
C GLU A 40 4.30 -10.44 10.80
N ILE A 41 3.23 -10.77 10.10
CA ILE A 41 1.87 -10.69 10.64
C ILE A 41 1.79 -11.50 11.94
N GLY A 42 1.22 -10.91 12.98
CA GLY A 42 1.20 -11.51 14.31
C GLY A 42 2.40 -11.17 15.19
N HIS A 43 3.40 -10.42 14.71
CA HIS A 43 4.41 -9.79 15.58
C HIS A 43 3.96 -8.43 16.13
N LYS A 44 4.28 -8.18 17.41
CA LYS A 44 4.21 -6.85 18.00
C LYS A 44 5.39 -6.02 17.48
N VAL A 45 5.09 -4.88 16.89
CA VAL A 45 6.07 -3.97 16.28
C VAL A 45 6.00 -2.60 16.95
N THR A 46 7.16 -1.98 17.09
CA THR A 46 7.33 -0.63 17.62
C THR A 46 8.03 0.21 16.56
N VAL A 47 7.40 1.30 16.11
CA VAL A 47 7.86 2.08 14.96
C VAL A 47 8.02 3.55 15.34
N ASN A 48 9.19 4.10 15.00
CA ASN A 48 9.37 5.55 14.94
C ASN A 48 8.88 6.08 13.60
N TYR A 49 8.12 7.18 13.61
CA TYR A 49 7.49 7.70 12.41
C TYR A 49 7.40 9.21 12.39
N THR A 50 7.27 9.74 11.18
CA THR A 50 6.89 11.12 10.91
C THR A 50 5.92 11.16 9.74
N GLY A 51 4.72 11.66 9.98
CA GLY A 51 3.64 11.77 9.00
C GLY A 51 3.58 13.15 8.34
N TRP A 52 3.40 13.18 7.02
CA TRP A 52 3.29 14.39 6.22
C TRP A 52 2.07 14.32 5.29
N PHE A 53 1.41 15.46 5.05
CA PHE A 53 0.43 15.54 3.97
C PHE A 53 1.13 15.44 2.61
N PHE A 54 0.62 14.61 1.71
CA PHE A 54 1.17 14.46 0.36
C PHE A 54 1.03 15.77 -0.44
N LYS A 55 2.11 16.20 -1.10
CA LYS A 55 2.13 17.35 -2.01
C LYS A 55 2.96 17.03 -3.26
N PRO A 56 2.35 16.82 -4.44
CA PRO A 56 3.05 16.36 -5.64
C PRO A 56 4.27 17.21 -6.06
N LEU A 57 4.18 18.52 -5.88
CA LEU A 57 5.21 19.48 -6.31
C LEU A 57 6.20 19.84 -5.20
N ALA A 58 6.05 19.28 -4.01
CA ALA A 58 7.00 19.51 -2.93
C ALA A 58 8.21 18.58 -3.05
N ARG A 59 9.36 19.00 -2.49
CA ARG A 59 10.54 18.14 -2.37
C ARG A 59 10.17 16.85 -1.63
N ASN A 60 10.53 15.70 -2.21
CA ASN A 60 10.20 14.36 -1.72
C ASN A 60 8.69 14.14 -1.53
N GLN A 61 7.85 14.90 -2.23
CA GLN A 61 6.38 14.87 -2.17
C GLN A 61 5.78 15.11 -0.75
N ARG A 62 6.57 15.69 0.17
CA ARG A 62 6.17 15.94 1.57
C ARG A 62 5.70 17.38 1.77
N GLY A 63 4.47 17.54 2.23
CA GLY A 63 3.84 18.83 2.57
C GLY A 63 4.04 19.23 4.03
N ARG A 64 2.93 19.53 4.73
CA ARG A 64 2.98 19.89 6.16
C ARG A 64 3.04 18.62 7.02
N LYS A 65 3.90 18.61 8.04
CA LYS A 65 3.94 17.55 9.05
C LYS A 65 2.62 17.55 9.82
N PHE A 66 2.01 16.39 10.01
CA PHE A 66 0.82 16.30 10.86
C PHE A 66 1.10 15.63 12.21
N ASP A 67 2.07 14.71 12.29
CA ASP A 67 2.45 14.03 13.53
C ASP A 67 3.86 13.42 13.41
N SER A 68 4.51 13.16 14.54
CA SER A 68 5.80 12.50 14.63
C SER A 68 6.02 11.89 16.01
N SER A 69 6.47 10.64 16.08
CA SER A 69 6.90 10.03 17.35
C SER A 69 8.19 10.64 17.90
N LEU A 70 8.93 11.37 17.06
CA LEU A 70 10.19 12.03 17.41
C LEU A 70 10.01 13.43 18.01
N ASP A 71 8.77 13.94 18.07
CA ASP A 71 8.47 15.23 18.69
C ASP A 71 8.48 15.11 20.23
N ALA A 72 8.78 16.21 20.92
CA ALA A 72 8.85 16.21 22.38
C ALA A 72 7.52 15.77 23.03
N GLY A 73 7.60 14.84 23.97
CA GLY A 73 6.43 14.29 24.66
C GLY A 73 5.65 13.23 23.86
N ARG A 74 6.15 12.81 22.69
CA ARG A 74 5.61 11.68 21.92
C ARG A 74 6.46 10.44 22.16
N THR A 75 5.84 9.28 21.93
CA THR A 75 6.49 7.97 22.01
C THR A 75 6.32 7.23 20.68
N PRO A 76 7.18 6.24 20.38
CA PRO A 76 6.98 5.33 19.26
C PRO A 76 5.59 4.68 19.27
N LEU A 77 5.10 4.32 18.08
CA LEU A 77 3.82 3.61 17.95
C LEU A 77 4.04 2.12 18.12
N ASP A 78 3.32 1.53 19.07
CA ASP A 78 3.25 0.08 19.29
C ASP A 78 1.95 -0.48 18.74
N PHE A 79 2.03 -1.53 17.92
CA PHE A 79 0.85 -2.22 17.41
C PHE A 79 1.14 -3.68 17.05
N GLN A 80 0.07 -4.44 16.87
CA GLN A 80 0.10 -5.81 16.41
C GLN A 80 -0.05 -5.85 14.88
N LEU A 81 0.98 -6.29 14.15
CA LEU A 81 0.94 -6.30 12.69
C LEU A 81 -0.12 -7.29 12.18
N GLY A 82 -0.97 -6.82 11.26
CA GLY A 82 -2.11 -7.54 10.69
C GLY A 82 -3.40 -7.49 11.52
N ALA A 83 -3.41 -6.79 12.67
CA ALA A 83 -4.59 -6.72 13.53
C ALA A 83 -5.62 -5.66 13.09
N GLY A 84 -5.31 -4.85 12.06
CA GLY A 84 -6.19 -3.77 11.62
C GLY A 84 -6.25 -2.59 12.60
N GLN A 85 -5.19 -2.42 13.39
CA GLN A 85 -5.08 -1.36 14.40
C GLN A 85 -4.55 -0.04 13.80
N VAL A 86 -3.94 -0.11 12.62
CA VAL A 86 -3.36 1.03 11.93
C VAL A 86 -3.97 1.20 10.53
N ILE A 87 -3.67 2.31 9.87
CA ILE A 87 -4.16 2.57 8.51
C ILE A 87 -3.67 1.47 7.56
N LYS A 88 -4.47 1.09 6.56
CA LYS A 88 -4.18 -0.04 5.66
C LYS A 88 -2.78 -0.01 5.03
N GLY A 89 -2.27 1.18 4.70
CA GLY A 89 -0.93 1.34 4.15
C GLY A 89 0.18 0.91 5.11
N TRP A 90 -0.03 1.01 6.43
CA TRP A 90 0.92 0.53 7.44
C TRP A 90 0.89 -0.98 7.60
N GLU A 91 -0.31 -1.59 7.56
CA GLU A 91 -0.43 -3.05 7.58
C GLU A 91 0.32 -3.71 6.42
N GLN A 92 0.34 -3.05 5.25
CA GLN A 92 1.03 -3.51 4.05
C GLN A 92 2.50 -3.10 4.02
N GLY A 93 2.83 -1.88 4.47
CA GLY A 93 4.16 -1.30 4.32
C GLY A 93 5.16 -1.66 5.42
N VAL A 94 4.71 -2.15 6.58
CA VAL A 94 5.59 -2.57 7.67
C VAL A 94 5.92 -4.06 7.61
N ALA A 95 5.10 -4.87 6.95
CA ALA A 95 5.41 -6.27 6.72
C ALA A 95 6.59 -6.38 5.71
N GLY A 96 7.67 -7.07 6.08
CA GLY A 96 8.87 -7.19 5.24
C GLY A 96 10.13 -7.57 5.97
#